data_AF-A0AAV5RDH9-F1
#
_entry.id   AF-A0AAV5RDH9-F1
#
_cell.length_a   1.000
_cell.length_b   1.000
_cell.length_c   1.000
_cell.angle_alpha   90.00
_cell.angle_beta   90.00
_cell.angle_gamma   90.00
#
_symmetry.space_group_name_H-M   'P 1'
#
loop_
_entity.id
_entity.type
_entity.pdbx_description
1 polymer ?
#
loop_
_entity_poly.entity_id
_entity_poly.type
_entity_poly.pdbx_seq_one_letter_code
_entity_poly.pdbx_strand_id
1 'polypeptide(L)'
;MGDTESEIEATLQQFETDIENTKGALLTFLESKNIDSLAEKESGEKKAVPYVLSAYALSSLLFAYLRSEGEDINKVVPLLGQVKATLDNLSQPQKNSKKSSKPVEGKVSKEERKAKKSNQTAKHTIFDKEPESKASANKVKKSKKNKA
;
A
#
# COMPACT_ATOMS: atom_id res chain seq x y z
N MET A 1 43.14 -6.15 30.56
CA MET A 1 42.03 -6.96 30.03
C MET A 1 40.69 -6.71 30.74
N GLY A 2 40.66 -6.07 31.93
CA GLY A 2 39.40 -5.82 32.66
C GLY A 2 38.48 -4.74 32.07
N ASP A 3 39.01 -3.77 31.32
CA ASP A 3 38.19 -2.64 30.83
C ASP A 3 37.20 -3.07 29.74
N THR A 4 37.62 -3.92 28.80
CA THR A 4 36.76 -4.46 27.73
C THR A 4 35.67 -5.41 28.22
N GLU A 5 35.96 -6.24 29.23
CA GLU A 5 34.94 -7.15 29.79
C GLU A 5 33.86 -6.37 30.52
N SER A 6 34.24 -5.34 31.29
CA SER A 6 33.30 -4.46 31.98
C SER A 6 32.41 -3.64 31.03
N GLU A 7 32.97 -3.17 29.90
CA GLU A 7 32.19 -2.46 28.87
C GLU A 7 31.16 -3.37 28.17
N ILE A 8 31.54 -4.62 27.90
CA ILE A 8 30.63 -5.62 27.32
C ILE A 8 29.50 -5.93 28.29
N GLU A 9 29.82 -6.15 29.56
CA GLU A 9 28.82 -6.44 30.60
C GLU A 9 27.83 -5.28 30.79
N ALA A 10 28.32 -4.04 30.81
CA ALA A 10 27.47 -2.86 30.88
C ALA A 10 26.54 -2.74 29.66
N THR A 11 27.05 -3.07 28.46
CA THR A 11 26.25 -3.08 27.23
C THR A 11 25.16 -4.15 27.26
N LEU A 12 25.47 -5.34 27.78
CA LEU A 12 24.51 -6.43 27.94
C LEU A 12 23.40 -6.06 28.92
N GLN A 13 23.75 -5.52 30.10
CA GLN A 13 22.77 -5.09 31.10
C GLN A 13 21.85 -3.98 30.56
N GLN A 14 22.39 -3.05 29.79
CA GLN A 14 21.59 -2.01 29.13
C GLN A 14 20.63 -2.62 28.10
N PHE A 15 21.12 -3.56 27.28
CA PHE A 15 20.30 -4.24 26.28
C PHE A 15 19.14 -5.02 26.92
N GLU A 16 19.37 -5.74 28.01
CA GLU A 16 18.33 -6.46 28.76
C GLU A 16 17.28 -5.50 29.34
N THR A 17 17.72 -4.37 29.88
CA THR A 17 16.84 -3.31 30.39
C THR A 17 15.94 -2.76 29.27
N ASP A 18 16.52 -2.51 28.09
CA ASP A 18 15.79 -2.00 26.93
C ASP A 18 14.78 -3.03 26.38
N ILE A 19 15.12 -4.33 26.43
CA ILE A 19 14.19 -5.41 26.08
C ILE A 19 12.98 -5.41 27.02
N GLU A 20 13.19 -5.40 28.34
CA GLU A 20 12.07 -5.45 29.29
C GLU A 20 11.20 -4.20 29.21
N ASN A 21 11.80 -3.01 29.03
CA ASN A 21 11.07 -1.78 28.78
C ASN A 21 10.23 -1.85 27.49
N THR A 22 10.83 -2.33 26.40
CA THR A 22 10.17 -2.47 25.10
C THR A 22 9.02 -3.46 25.18
N LYS A 23 9.22 -4.60 25.85
CA LYS A 23 8.20 -5.62 26.11
C LYS A 23 7.04 -5.07 26.92
N GLY A 24 7.31 -4.31 27.99
CA GLY A 24 6.27 -3.64 28.78
C GLY A 24 5.44 -2.67 27.95
N ALA A 25 6.10 -1.86 27.10
CA ALA A 25 5.43 -0.95 26.19
C ALA A 25 4.59 -1.68 25.13
N LEU A 26 5.09 -2.80 24.59
CA LEU A 26 4.37 -3.63 23.62
C LEU A 26 3.14 -4.31 24.22
N LEU A 27 3.27 -4.91 25.40
CA LEU A 27 2.14 -5.52 26.10
C LEU A 27 1.06 -4.49 26.40
N THR A 28 1.46 -3.32 26.92
CA THR A 28 0.55 -2.19 27.14
C THR A 28 -0.12 -1.77 25.82
N PHE A 29 0.62 -1.70 24.72
CA PHE A 29 0.08 -1.35 23.40
C PHE A 29 -0.94 -2.38 22.89
N LEU A 30 -0.64 -3.67 23.01
CA LEU A 30 -1.49 -4.79 22.59
C LEU A 30 -2.77 -4.90 23.44
N GLU A 31 -2.67 -4.66 24.75
CA GLU A 31 -3.79 -4.73 25.68
C GLU A 31 -4.69 -3.49 25.62
N SER A 32 -4.10 -2.30 25.42
CA SER A 32 -4.84 -1.04 25.52
C SER A 32 -5.53 -0.61 24.22
N LYS A 33 -5.16 -1.16 23.05
CA LYS A 33 -5.54 -0.57 21.76
C LYS A 33 -5.83 -1.61 20.69
N ASN A 34 -7.08 -1.65 20.24
CA ASN A 34 -7.36 -2.06 18.86
C ASN A 34 -6.84 -0.94 17.94
N ILE A 35 -5.90 -1.26 17.04
CA ILE A 35 -5.34 -0.32 16.06
C ILE A 35 -6.46 0.34 15.24
N ASP A 36 -7.53 -0.40 14.95
CA ASP A 36 -8.70 0.13 14.24
C ASP A 36 -9.40 1.22 15.05
N SER A 37 -9.50 1.04 16.37
CA SER A 37 -10.08 2.06 17.26
C SER A 37 -9.23 3.34 17.34
N LEU A 38 -7.90 3.23 17.19
CA LEU A 38 -7.03 4.41 17.05
C LEU A 38 -7.25 5.09 15.70
N ALA A 39 -7.35 4.31 14.63
CA ALA A 39 -7.55 4.84 13.28
C ALA A 39 -8.90 5.52 13.12
N GLU A 40 -9.94 5.03 13.79
CA GLU A 40 -11.28 5.63 13.78
C GLU A 40 -11.33 7.02 14.43
N LYS A 41 -10.42 7.33 15.35
CA LYS A 41 -10.29 8.65 15.98
C LYS A 41 -9.62 9.68 15.07
N GLU A 42 -8.93 9.23 14.04
CA GLU A 42 -8.24 10.07 13.07
C GLU A 42 -9.11 10.36 11.84
N SER A 43 -8.78 11.42 11.09
CA SER A 43 -9.52 11.82 9.89
C SER A 43 -8.62 11.91 8.65
N GLY A 44 -9.21 11.64 7.48
CA GLY A 44 -8.49 11.66 6.20
C GLY A 44 -7.31 10.69 6.16
N GLU A 45 -6.19 11.14 5.61
CA GLU A 45 -4.96 10.34 5.50
C GLU A 45 -4.33 10.01 6.85
N LYS A 46 -4.67 10.75 7.92
CA LYS A 46 -4.16 10.47 9.27
C LYS A 46 -4.69 9.15 9.85
N LYS A 47 -5.77 8.58 9.29
CA LYS A 47 -6.23 7.23 9.63
C LYS A 47 -5.17 6.16 9.40
N ALA A 48 -4.20 6.40 8.51
CA ALA A 48 -3.11 5.48 8.25
C ALA A 48 -2.01 5.52 9.33
N VAL A 49 -1.92 6.60 10.11
CA VAL A 49 -0.81 6.82 11.07
C VAL A 49 -0.69 5.69 12.10
N PRO A 50 -1.77 5.23 12.76
CA PRO A 50 -1.67 4.13 13.72
C PRO A 50 -1.10 2.85 13.09
N TYR A 51 -1.54 2.51 11.87
CA TYR A 51 -1.05 1.32 11.15
C TYR A 51 0.43 1.46 10.76
N VAL A 52 0.85 2.64 10.29
CA VAL A 52 2.24 2.89 9.90
C VAL A 52 3.17 2.84 11.11
N LEU A 53 2.73 3.38 12.26
CA LEU A 53 3.49 3.27 13.52
C LEU A 53 3.59 1.82 13.99
N SER A 54 2.53 1.02 13.86
CA SER A 54 2.59 -0.42 14.15
C SER A 54 3.53 -1.16 13.20
N ALA A 55 3.48 -0.87 11.90
CA ALA A 55 4.40 -1.43 10.91
C ALA A 55 5.86 -1.06 11.21
N TYR A 56 6.10 0.16 11.70
CA TYR A 56 7.42 0.62 12.14
C TYR A 56 7.93 -0.18 13.34
N ALA A 57 7.09 -0.35 14.37
CA ALA A 57 7.45 -1.13 15.55
C ALA A 57 7.76 -2.59 15.19
N LEU A 58 6.90 -3.24 14.39
CA LEU A 58 7.11 -4.63 13.95
C LEU A 58 8.36 -4.80 13.10
N SER A 59 8.60 -3.89 12.15
CA SER A 59 9.81 -3.94 11.31
C SER A 59 11.08 -3.71 12.13
N SER A 60 11.01 -2.86 13.17
CA SER A 60 12.14 -2.59 14.07
C SER A 60 12.43 -3.80 14.98
N LEU A 61 11.40 -4.46 15.51
CA LEU A 61 11.56 -5.71 16.27
C LEU A 61 12.15 -6.82 15.41
N LEU A 62 11.66 -6.98 14.18
CA LEU A 62 12.18 -7.98 13.27
C LEU A 62 13.65 -7.69 12.91
N PHE A 63 14.00 -6.42 12.71
CA PHE A 63 15.40 -6.02 12.51
C PHE A 63 16.27 -6.38 13.71
N ALA A 64 15.82 -6.07 14.93
CA ALA A 64 16.55 -6.39 16.16
C ALA A 64 16.75 -7.90 16.32
N TYR A 65 15.71 -8.69 16.05
CA TYR A 65 15.75 -10.15 16.08
C TYR A 65 16.75 -10.73 15.06
N LEU A 66 16.68 -10.32 13.79
CA LEU A 66 17.62 -10.80 12.79
C LEU A 66 19.06 -10.41 13.15
N ARG A 67 19.25 -9.21 13.70
CA ARG A 67 20.58 -8.75 14.12
C ARG A 67 21.13 -9.57 15.29
N SER A 68 20.29 -9.97 16.25
CA SER A 68 20.72 -10.79 17.40
C SER A 68 21.03 -12.23 17.01
N GLU A 69 20.29 -12.80 16.05
CA GLU A 69 20.54 -14.15 15.53
C GLU A 69 21.72 -14.21 14.53
N GLY A 70 22.29 -13.05 14.15
CA GLY A 70 23.31 -12.98 13.11
C GLY A 70 22.78 -13.27 11.71
N GLU A 71 21.47 -13.14 11.50
CA GLU A 71 20.81 -13.32 10.22
C GLU A 71 20.93 -12.10 9.30
N ASP A 72 20.60 -12.31 8.02
CA ASP A 72 20.65 -11.27 6.99
C ASP A 72 19.57 -10.20 7.19
N ILE A 73 19.98 -9.06 7.76
CA ILE A 73 19.14 -7.87 7.96
C ILE A 73 18.66 -7.22 6.66
N ASN A 74 19.28 -7.52 5.50
CA ASN A 74 18.90 -6.90 4.23
C ASN A 74 17.49 -7.27 3.77
N LYS A 75 16.90 -8.31 4.36
CA LYS A 75 15.49 -8.68 4.15
C LYS A 75 14.51 -7.65 4.74
N VAL A 76 14.92 -6.89 5.76
CA VAL A 76 14.05 -5.98 6.53
C VAL A 76 14.37 -4.51 6.27
N VAL A 77 15.60 -4.18 5.88
CA VAL A 77 16.00 -2.81 5.52
C VAL A 77 15.06 -2.16 4.49
N PRO A 78 14.63 -2.84 3.40
CA PRO A 78 13.67 -2.26 2.46
C PRO A 78 12.30 -1.97 3.09
N LEU A 79 11.83 -2.82 4.01
CA LEU A 79 10.56 -2.63 4.73
C LEU A 79 10.64 -1.39 5.64
N LEU A 80 11.74 -1.24 6.39
CA LEU A 80 11.99 -0.04 7.19
C LEU A 80 12.03 1.23 6.33
N GLY A 81 12.65 1.15 5.14
CA GLY A 81 12.66 2.25 4.18
C GLY A 81 11.26 2.65 3.69
N GLN A 82 10.42 1.67 3.36
CA GLN A 82 9.03 1.92 2.93
C GLN A 82 8.17 2.52 4.05
N VAL A 83 8.29 1.98 5.27
CA VAL A 83 7.56 2.49 6.43
C VAL A 83 7.97 3.91 6.75
N LYS A 84 9.28 4.21 6.74
CA LYS A 84 9.81 5.55 6.93
C LYS A 84 9.28 6.53 5.88
N ALA A 85 9.37 6.17 4.59
CA ALA A 85 8.85 7.02 3.52
C ALA A 85 7.35 7.28 3.66
N THR A 86 6.58 6.28 4.10
CA THR A 86 5.14 6.44 4.35
C THR A 86 4.88 7.39 5.52
N LEU A 87 5.63 7.26 6.61
CA LEU A 87 5.53 8.15 7.78
C LEU A 87 5.92 9.60 7.43
N ASP A 88 6.97 9.77 6.61
CA ASP A 88 7.42 11.08 6.12
C ASP A 88 6.32 11.73 5.24
N ASN A 89 5.67 10.97 4.37
CA ASN A 89 4.55 11.48 3.56
C ASN A 89 3.35 11.90 4.41
N LEU A 90 3.04 11.15 5.48
CA LEU A 90 1.92 11.45 6.38
C LEU A 90 2.21 12.63 7.32
N SER A 91 3.48 12.91 7.61
CA SER A 91 3.91 14.00 8.50
C SER A 91 4.13 15.32 7.77
N GLN A 92 4.27 15.31 6.44
CA GLN A 92 4.37 16.54 5.66
C GLN A 92 3.03 17.32 5.68
N PRO A 93 3.06 18.64 5.91
CA PRO A 93 1.86 19.46 5.79
C PRO A 93 1.36 19.36 4.34
N GLN A 94 0.14 18.82 4.19
CA GLN A 94 -0.57 18.62 2.93
C GLN A 94 -0.64 19.94 2.13
N LYS A 95 0.37 20.22 1.31
CA LYS A 95 0.26 21.22 0.25
C LYS A 95 -0.61 20.61 -0.83
N ASN A 96 -1.93 20.84 -0.73
CA ASN A 96 -2.94 20.68 -1.78
C ASN A 96 -2.43 20.05 -3.08
N SER A 97 -2.23 18.73 -3.11
CA SER A 97 -1.98 18.02 -4.37
C SER A 97 -3.31 17.66 -5.00
N LYS A 98 -4.07 18.69 -5.41
CA LYS A 98 -4.99 18.53 -6.54
C LYS A 98 -4.14 18.20 -7.75
N LYS A 99 -3.84 16.91 -8.00
CA LYS A 99 -3.52 16.43 -9.34
C LYS A 99 -4.82 16.55 -10.15
N SER A 100 -5.03 17.76 -10.66
CA SER A 100 -5.96 18.10 -11.73
C SER A 100 -5.68 17.15 -12.89
N SER A 101 -6.56 16.18 -13.10
CA SER A 101 -6.82 15.60 -14.40
C SER A 101 -7.14 16.74 -15.39
N LYS A 102 -6.22 17.00 -16.33
CA LYS A 102 -6.53 17.79 -17.53
C LYS A 102 -6.19 16.94 -18.75
N PRO A 103 -7.18 16.64 -19.63
CA PRO A 103 -6.92 16.00 -20.91
C PRO A 103 -6.14 16.97 -21.79
N VAL A 104 -5.14 16.45 -22.49
CA VAL A 104 -4.41 17.19 -23.53
C VAL A 104 -5.32 17.29 -24.75
N GLU A 105 -6.17 18.32 -24.79
CA GLU A 105 -6.73 18.85 -26.03
C GLU A 105 -5.79 19.94 -26.58
N GLY A 106 -5.26 19.70 -27.78
CA GLY A 106 -4.50 20.67 -28.59
C GLY A 106 -4.12 20.01 -29.91
N LYS A 107 -5.04 19.97 -30.90
CA LYS A 107 -5.08 20.92 -32.03
C LYS A 107 -3.73 21.09 -32.73
N VAL A 108 -3.55 20.43 -33.88
CA VAL A 108 -2.68 20.92 -34.97
C VAL A 108 -3.50 20.94 -36.27
N SER A 109 -3.39 22.08 -36.95
CA SER A 109 -4.24 22.60 -38.03
C SER A 109 -4.36 21.75 -39.29
N LYS A 110 -5.53 21.89 -39.94
CA LYS A 110 -5.70 21.71 -41.39
C LYS A 110 -4.87 22.74 -42.14
N GLU A 111 -4.14 22.36 -43.19
CA GLU A 111 -4.35 22.84 -44.58
C GLU A 111 -3.39 22.15 -45.58
N GLU A 112 -3.97 21.53 -46.63
CA GLU A 112 -3.48 21.37 -48.03
C GLU A 112 -2.09 20.74 -48.33
N ARG A 113 -1.84 19.91 -49.36
CA ARG A 113 -2.57 19.41 -50.53
C ARG A 113 -1.76 18.26 -51.18
N LYS A 114 -2.50 17.25 -51.66
CA LYS A 114 -2.32 16.46 -52.91
C LYS A 114 -1.14 15.49 -53.15
N ALA A 115 -1.59 14.29 -53.52
CA ALA A 115 -1.16 13.40 -54.62
C ALA A 115 -0.10 12.32 -54.32
N LYS A 116 -0.58 11.07 -54.22
CA LYS A 116 -0.54 10.09 -55.33
C LYS A 116 -1.47 8.91 -55.05
N LYS A 117 -2.41 8.67 -55.98
CA LYS A 117 -3.19 7.44 -56.14
C LYS A 117 -2.40 6.46 -57.01
N SER A 118 -2.41 5.17 -56.66
CA SER A 118 -2.28 4.00 -57.55
C SER A 118 -2.56 2.76 -56.69
N ASN A 119 -3.81 2.34 -56.47
CA ASN A 119 -4.70 1.54 -57.33
C ASN A 119 -4.23 0.09 -57.59
N GLN A 120 -4.88 -0.88 -56.91
CA GLN A 120 -5.31 -2.22 -57.39
C GLN A 120 -5.85 -3.00 -56.18
N THR A 121 -7.17 -3.06 -55.93
CA THR A 121 -8.15 -4.08 -56.36
C THR A 121 -7.68 -5.54 -56.33
N ALA A 122 -8.18 -6.30 -55.36
CA ALA A 122 -8.81 -7.59 -55.60
C ALA A 122 -9.85 -7.87 -54.51
N LYS A 123 -11.09 -8.05 -54.95
CA LYS A 123 -12.25 -8.40 -54.15
C LYS A 123 -12.21 -9.89 -53.83
N HIS A 124 -12.52 -10.27 -52.58
CA HIS A 124 -13.23 -11.51 -52.29
C HIS A 124 -14.15 -11.27 -51.08
N THR A 125 -15.38 -10.88 -51.39
CA THR A 125 -16.55 -11.21 -50.57
C THR A 125 -16.94 -12.65 -50.88
N ILE A 126 -17.52 -13.38 -49.90
CA ILE A 126 -18.66 -14.31 -50.03
C ILE A 126 -18.76 -15.26 -48.79
N PHE A 127 -19.99 -15.36 -48.24
CA PHE A 127 -20.54 -16.23 -47.15
C PHE A 127 -20.20 -15.86 -45.69
N ASP A 128 -21.08 -15.12 -44.98
CA ASP A 128 -22.33 -15.53 -44.28
C ASP A 128 -22.10 -16.25 -42.95
N LYS A 129 -22.25 -15.51 -41.85
CA LYS A 129 -23.24 -15.76 -40.78
C LYS A 129 -22.96 -14.83 -39.58
N GLU A 130 -23.71 -13.75 -39.50
CA GLU A 130 -24.26 -13.27 -38.24
C GLU A 130 -25.70 -13.81 -38.16
N PRO A 131 -26.25 -14.11 -36.97
CA PRO A 131 -26.73 -13.00 -36.15
C PRO A 131 -26.57 -13.17 -34.63
N GLU A 132 -26.59 -12.00 -34.00
CA GLU A 132 -26.89 -11.65 -32.62
C GLU A 132 -27.76 -12.63 -31.80
N SER A 133 -27.46 -12.76 -30.50
CA SER A 133 -28.51 -12.98 -29.50
C SER A 133 -28.14 -12.48 -28.10
N LYS A 134 -28.63 -11.27 -27.82
CA LYS A 134 -29.35 -10.79 -26.63
C LYS A 134 -29.01 -11.34 -25.23
N ALA A 135 -28.80 -10.36 -24.35
CA ALA A 135 -28.82 -10.39 -22.89
C ALA A 135 -29.92 -11.25 -22.25
N SER A 136 -29.65 -11.74 -21.04
CA SER A 136 -30.68 -11.95 -20.02
C SER A 136 -30.10 -11.83 -18.61
N ALA A 137 -30.46 -10.73 -17.96
CA ALA A 137 -30.45 -10.60 -16.51
C ALA A 137 -31.43 -11.61 -15.91
N ASN A 138 -31.04 -12.29 -14.83
CA ASN A 138 -32.01 -13.01 -14.01
C ASN A 138 -31.97 -12.52 -12.56
N LYS A 139 -33.02 -11.79 -12.21
CA LYS A 139 -33.32 -11.23 -10.90
C LYS A 139 -34.49 -12.04 -10.35
N VAL A 140 -34.22 -13.07 -9.56
CA VAL A 140 -35.29 -13.86 -8.92
C VAL A 140 -35.74 -13.17 -7.64
N LYS A 141 -37.02 -12.77 -7.65
CA LYS A 141 -37.77 -12.14 -6.55
C LYS A 141 -38.14 -13.15 -5.46
N LYS A 142 -38.13 -12.63 -4.24
CA LYS A 142 -38.94 -12.96 -3.05
C LYS A 142 -40.07 -13.97 -3.25
N SER A 143 -40.08 -15.00 -2.38
CA SER A 143 -41.32 -15.66 -1.94
C SER A 143 -41.53 -15.39 -0.46
N LYS A 144 -42.56 -14.59 -0.18
CA LYS A 144 -43.19 -14.39 1.12
C LYS A 144 -44.40 -15.34 1.11
N LYS A 145 -44.50 -16.31 2.02
CA LYS A 145 -45.76 -17.03 2.24
C LYS A 145 -46.01 -17.23 3.74
N ASN A 146 -47.23 -16.88 4.10
CA ASN A 146 -47.77 -16.67 5.44
C ASN A 146 -48.16 -17.98 6.17
N LYS A 147 -48.11 -17.91 7.51
CA LYS A 147 -49.15 -18.21 8.51
C LYS A 147 -49.76 -19.62 8.56
N ALA A 148 -49.56 -20.27 9.72
CA ALA A 148 -50.62 -20.81 10.56
C ALA A 148 -50.33 -20.36 11.99
#